data_AF-A0A087YQM9-F1
#
_entry.id   AF-A0A087YQM9-F1
#
_cell.length_a   1.000
_cell.length_b   1.000
_cell.length_c   1.000
_cell.angle_alpha   90.00
_cell.angle_beta   90.00
_cell.angle_gamma   90.00
#
_symmetry.space_group_name_H-M   'P 1'
#
loop_
_entity.id
_entity.type
_entity.pdbx_description
1 polymer ?
#
loop_
_entity_poly.entity_id
_entity_poly.type
_entity_poly.pdbx_seq_one_letter_code
_entity_poly.pdbx_strand_id
1 'polypeptide(L)'
;WCDYHSCRENQTPCEDLAASHGCSCPGFSLPEDHPLSPSLRSVTWNGSAVVVHWCAPSSYVTSYFVTVKGGEKQVVKKDQRSTTLKQIHHKAEVCVVAVNDAGESDPSCGEYTPASNSLPLAAGLIGGGLGLLLLILLVVLLCRRRRQKKREAAHEIPRDCTLREMRL
;
A
#
# COMPACT_ATOMS: atom_id res chain seq x y z
N TRP A 1 21.52 24.32 25.96
CA TRP A 1 20.87 23.20 25.24
C TRP A 1 21.46 23.10 23.85
N CYS A 2 21.77 21.89 23.38
CA CYS A 2 22.26 21.69 22.02
C CYS A 2 21.14 21.87 20.99
N ASP A 3 21.47 22.42 19.81
CA ASP A 3 20.55 22.50 18.67
C ASP A 3 20.42 21.13 18.01
N TYR A 4 19.65 20.26 18.65
CA TYR A 4 19.43 18.88 18.25
C TYR A 4 17.93 18.60 18.10
N HIS A 5 17.52 18.07 16.96
CA HIS A 5 16.10 17.83 16.67
C HIS A 5 15.75 16.34 16.73
N SER A 6 14.96 15.90 17.72
CA SER A 6 14.71 14.47 17.97
C SER A 6 14.12 13.68 16.80
N CYS A 7 13.44 14.31 15.85
CA CYS A 7 12.86 13.66 14.66
C CYS A 7 13.73 13.71 13.40
N ARG A 8 14.86 14.44 13.41
CA ARG A 8 15.67 14.65 12.21
C ARG A 8 16.73 13.55 12.10
N GLU A 9 16.79 12.93 10.93
CA GLU A 9 17.82 11.95 10.55
C GLU A 9 19.04 12.65 9.94
N ASN A 10 20.20 12.00 9.97
CA ASN A 10 21.44 12.48 9.35
C ASN A 10 21.90 13.89 9.81
N GLN A 11 21.65 14.22 11.07
CA GLN A 11 22.22 15.39 11.75
C GLN A 11 23.38 14.95 12.64
N THR A 12 24.23 15.90 13.05
CA THR A 12 25.28 15.66 14.03
C THR A 12 24.69 15.06 15.32
N PRO A 13 25.20 13.91 15.80
CA PRO A 13 24.79 13.34 17.08
C PRO A 13 24.89 14.36 18.20
N CYS A 14 23.94 14.34 19.13
CA CYS A 14 23.93 15.32 20.20
C CYS A 14 25.20 15.25 21.06
N GLU A 15 25.72 14.04 21.30
CA GLU A 15 26.99 13.80 21.99
C GLU A 15 28.15 14.62 21.40
N ASP A 16 28.23 14.68 20.06
CA ASP A 16 29.25 15.46 19.36
C ASP A 16 29.01 16.97 19.44
N LEU A 17 27.73 17.40 19.41
CA LEU A 17 27.36 18.81 19.64
C LEU A 17 27.72 19.25 21.06
N ALA A 18 27.47 18.42 22.06
CA ALA A 18 27.81 18.67 23.46
C ALA A 18 29.32 18.80 23.65
N ALA A 19 30.10 17.88 23.05
CA ALA A 19 31.56 17.90 23.12
C ALA A 19 32.16 19.13 22.44
N SER A 20 31.59 19.58 21.32
CA SER A 20 32.11 20.71 20.53
C SER A 20 31.68 22.09 21.06
N HIS A 21 30.47 22.21 21.59
CA HIS A 21 29.89 23.52 21.97
C HIS A 21 29.68 23.67 23.48
N GLY A 22 29.98 22.66 24.29
CA GLY A 22 29.74 22.68 25.75
C GLY A 22 28.25 22.78 26.12
N CYS A 23 27.36 22.35 25.22
CA CYS A 23 25.92 22.37 25.43
C CYS A 23 25.42 21.07 26.07
N SER A 24 24.25 21.11 26.70
CA SER A 24 23.60 19.92 27.27
C SER A 24 22.59 19.31 26.30
N CYS A 25 22.61 17.97 26.18
CA CYS A 25 21.71 17.17 25.36
C CYS A 25 20.46 16.73 26.11
N PRO A 26 19.31 16.56 25.42
CA PRO A 26 18.14 15.90 25.98
C PRO A 26 18.41 14.39 26.11
N GLY A 27 18.60 13.94 27.35
CA GLY A 27 18.90 12.55 27.71
C GLY A 27 19.11 12.49 29.21
N PHE A 28 18.01 12.54 29.96
CA PHE A 28 18.07 12.66 31.44
C PHE A 28 18.13 11.32 32.15
N SER A 29 17.68 10.25 31.51
CA SER A 29 17.69 8.92 32.11
C SER A 29 19.11 8.36 32.10
N LEU A 30 19.47 7.65 33.17
CA LEU A 30 20.74 6.95 33.23
C LEU A 30 20.70 5.75 32.27
N PRO A 31 21.86 5.20 31.87
CA PRO A 31 21.92 3.97 31.07
C PRO A 31 21.20 2.79 31.73
N GLU A 32 21.09 2.80 33.06
CA GLU A 32 20.42 1.78 33.87
C GLU A 32 18.91 1.97 34.01
N ASP A 33 18.38 3.09 33.54
CA ASP A 33 16.94 3.35 33.50
C ASP A 33 16.37 2.85 32.17
N HIS A 34 15.20 2.21 32.21
CA HIS A 34 14.48 1.86 30.99
C HIS A 34 14.23 3.11 30.12
N PRO A 35 14.37 2.99 28.78
CA PRO A 35 14.17 4.11 27.90
C PRO A 35 12.69 4.52 27.86
N LEU A 36 12.44 5.81 27.66
CA LEU A 36 11.10 6.31 27.37
C LEU A 36 10.68 5.88 25.96
N SER A 37 9.36 5.79 25.73
CA SER A 37 8.84 5.43 24.42
C SER A 37 9.21 6.44 23.35
N PRO A 38 9.62 5.98 22.15
CA PRO A 38 9.78 6.86 21.00
C PRO A 38 8.41 7.43 20.59
N SER A 39 8.42 8.48 19.79
CA SER A 39 7.18 9.04 19.23
C SER A 39 7.04 8.64 17.77
N LEU A 40 6.22 7.62 17.48
CA LEU A 40 5.90 7.24 16.11
C LEU A 40 5.19 8.40 15.39
N ARG A 41 5.67 8.74 14.20
CA ARG A 41 5.17 9.88 13.40
C ARG A 41 4.35 9.43 12.19
N SER A 42 4.80 8.40 11.50
CA SER A 42 4.09 7.90 10.32
C SER A 42 4.46 6.46 9.97
N VAL A 43 3.51 5.76 9.35
CA VAL A 43 3.69 4.46 8.73
C VAL A 43 3.04 4.52 7.35
N THR A 44 3.85 4.79 6.31
CA THR A 44 3.34 5.14 4.98
C THR A 44 4.05 4.38 3.87
N TRP A 45 3.38 4.19 2.74
CA TRP A 45 4.01 3.62 1.55
C TRP A 45 4.67 4.73 0.73
N ASN A 46 5.94 4.57 0.36
CA ASN A 46 6.67 5.57 -0.44
C ASN A 46 6.70 5.28 -1.95
N GLY A 47 6.04 4.21 -2.41
CA GLY A 47 6.10 3.73 -3.79
C GLY A 47 6.76 2.37 -3.94
N SER A 48 7.68 2.01 -3.04
CA SER A 48 8.44 0.74 -3.09
C SER A 48 8.46 -0.04 -1.77
N ALA A 49 8.34 0.64 -0.63
CA ALA A 49 8.35 0.02 0.70
C ALA A 49 7.45 0.78 1.68
N VAL A 50 7.10 0.12 2.79
CA VAL A 50 6.46 0.78 3.93
C VAL A 50 7.56 1.46 4.74
N VAL A 51 7.48 2.78 4.87
CA VAL A 51 8.40 3.62 5.64
C VAL A 51 7.78 3.90 7.00
N VAL A 52 8.52 3.57 8.04
CA VAL A 52 8.20 3.89 9.43
C VAL A 52 9.07 5.07 9.84
N HIS A 53 8.49 6.12 10.41
CA HIS A 53 9.23 7.31 10.86
C HIS A 53 8.87 7.63 12.32
N TRP A 54 9.86 7.99 13.14
CA TRP A 54 9.68 8.31 14.56
C TRP A 54 10.63 9.42 15.03
N CYS A 55 10.32 9.98 16.20
CA CYS A 55 11.23 10.85 16.95
C CYS A 55 11.84 10.09 18.12
N ALA A 56 13.12 10.37 18.40
CA ALA A 56 13.80 9.83 19.57
C ALA A 56 13.18 10.34 20.88
N PRO A 57 13.11 9.49 21.92
CA PRO A 57 12.74 9.92 23.27
C PRO A 57 13.85 10.73 23.93
N SER A 58 13.51 11.47 24.98
CA SER A 58 14.46 12.19 25.84
C SER A 58 15.09 11.29 26.91
N SER A 59 15.55 10.10 26.51
CA SER A 59 16.15 9.07 27.37
C SER A 59 17.39 8.46 26.70
N TYR A 60 18.21 7.75 27.47
CA TYR A 60 19.36 7.02 26.94
C TYR A 60 18.92 5.82 26.07
N VAL A 61 19.36 5.79 24.80
CA VAL A 61 18.97 4.77 23.81
C VAL A 61 20.20 4.29 23.03
N THR A 62 20.35 2.97 22.91
CA THR A 62 21.43 2.33 22.13
C THR A 62 20.94 1.82 20.77
N SER A 63 19.67 1.46 20.64
CA SER A 63 19.05 1.03 19.39
C SER A 63 17.51 1.12 19.44
N TYR A 64 16.87 0.84 18.30
CA TYR A 64 15.42 0.70 18.20
C TYR A 64 15.04 -0.67 17.64
N PHE A 65 13.92 -1.21 18.08
CA PHE A 65 13.23 -2.30 17.40
C PHE A 65 12.03 -1.77 16.64
N VAL A 66 11.88 -2.20 15.39
CA VAL A 66 10.68 -1.99 14.59
C VAL A 66 10.04 -3.33 14.32
N THR A 67 8.75 -3.44 14.62
CA THR A 67 8.00 -4.70 14.51
C THR A 67 6.69 -4.48 13.78
N VAL A 68 6.32 -5.45 12.96
CA VAL A 68 4.93 -5.64 12.54
C VAL A 68 4.31 -6.62 13.52
N LYS A 69 3.08 -6.38 13.98
CA LYS A 69 2.39 -7.26 14.93
C LYS A 69 2.40 -8.72 14.44
N GLY A 70 2.98 -9.61 15.25
CA GLY A 70 3.15 -11.03 14.91
C GLY A 70 4.32 -11.36 13.98
N GLY A 71 5.17 -10.39 13.66
CA GLY A 71 6.38 -10.55 12.85
C GLY A 71 7.68 -10.44 13.65
N GLU A 72 8.81 -10.46 12.93
CA GLU A 72 10.15 -10.35 13.52
C GLU A 72 10.51 -8.90 13.91
N LYS A 73 11.38 -8.79 14.91
CA LYS A 73 12.01 -7.52 15.33
C LYS A 73 13.11 -7.14 14.35
N GLN A 74 12.98 -5.99 13.71
CA GLN A 74 14.07 -5.37 12.95
C GLN A 74 14.85 -4.42 13.84
N VAL A 75 16.16 -4.65 13.97
CA VAL A 75 17.06 -3.79 14.74
C VAL A 75 17.49 -2.59 13.91
N VAL A 76 17.38 -1.40 14.49
CA VAL A 76 17.69 -0.12 13.88
C VAL A 76 18.64 0.67 14.79
N LYS A 77 19.62 1.37 14.19
CA LYS A 77 20.64 2.11 14.95
C LYS A 77 20.09 3.35 15.66
N LYS A 78 20.72 3.79 16.76
CA LYS A 78 20.28 4.93 17.59
C LYS A 78 20.17 6.27 16.83
N ASP A 79 20.92 6.43 15.76
CA ASP A 79 20.99 7.64 14.92
C ASP A 79 19.90 7.71 13.85
N GLN A 80 19.21 6.59 13.58
CA GLN A 80 18.16 6.54 12.57
C GLN A 80 16.80 6.98 13.11
N ARG A 81 16.03 7.65 12.25
CA ARG A 81 14.65 8.11 12.53
C ARG A 81 13.64 7.53 11.57
N SER A 82 14.11 6.73 10.62
CA SER A 82 13.23 6.00 9.73
C SER A 82 13.80 4.62 9.40
N THR A 83 12.92 3.71 9.01
CA THR A 83 13.31 2.44 8.40
C THR A 83 12.27 1.98 7.41
N THR A 84 12.67 1.08 6.51
CA THR A 84 11.77 0.45 5.55
C THR A 84 11.47 -0.97 5.98
N LEU A 85 10.19 -1.33 5.90
CA LEU A 85 9.69 -2.68 6.08
C LEU A 85 9.42 -3.30 4.69
N LYS A 86 9.55 -4.63 4.62
CA LYS A 86 9.10 -5.40 3.44
C LYS A 86 7.61 -5.16 3.17
N GLN A 87 7.17 -5.46 1.95
CA GLN A 87 5.77 -5.24 1.55
C GLN A 87 4.78 -5.85 2.55
N ILE A 88 3.92 -4.99 3.10
CA ILE A 88 2.79 -5.37 3.94
C ILE A 88 1.55 -5.32 3.05
N HIS A 89 0.93 -6.47 2.77
CA HIS A 89 -0.20 -6.53 1.84
C HIS A 89 -1.57 -6.26 2.48
N HIS A 90 -1.63 -6.21 3.80
CA HIS A 90 -2.86 -6.08 4.57
C HIS A 90 -2.73 -4.99 5.64
N LYS A 91 -3.85 -4.64 6.26
CA LYS A 91 -3.89 -3.75 7.42
C LYS A 91 -3.04 -4.35 8.55
N ALA A 92 -2.05 -3.62 9.05
CA ALA A 92 -1.16 -4.14 10.08
C ALA A 92 -0.78 -3.05 11.09
N GLU A 93 -0.61 -3.46 12.35
CA GLU A 93 -0.07 -2.60 13.40
C GLU A 93 1.46 -2.69 13.37
N VAL A 94 2.11 -1.53 13.36
CA VAL A 94 3.56 -1.38 13.32
C VAL A 94 3.99 -0.60 14.54
N CYS A 95 4.96 -1.12 15.29
CA CYS A 95 5.44 -0.54 16.53
C CYS A 95 6.93 -0.25 16.48
N VAL A 96 7.33 0.86 17.09
CA VAL A 96 8.74 1.21 17.35
C VAL A 96 8.98 1.18 18.86
N VAL A 97 10.07 0.56 19.27
CA VAL A 97 10.50 0.39 20.66
C VAL A 97 11.91 0.94 20.80
N ALA A 98 12.17 1.74 21.84
CA ALA A 98 13.51 2.18 22.18
C ALA A 98 14.18 1.14 23.09
N VAL A 99 15.49 0.95 22.93
CA VAL A 99 16.24 -0.09 23.62
C VAL A 99 17.53 0.48 24.18
N ASN A 100 17.87 0.09 25.40
CA ASN A 100 19.19 0.27 26.01
C ASN A 100 19.57 -0.98 26.82
N ASP A 101 20.63 -0.89 27.62
CA ASP A 101 21.14 -2.03 28.41
C ASP A 101 20.21 -2.41 29.57
N ALA A 102 19.39 -1.48 30.06
CA ALA A 102 18.35 -1.74 31.06
C ALA A 102 17.13 -2.48 30.47
N GLY A 103 16.84 -2.27 29.18
CA GLY A 103 15.84 -3.05 28.46
C GLY A 103 15.08 -2.26 27.39
N GLU A 104 13.83 -2.67 27.18
CA GLU A 104 12.91 -2.11 26.19
C GLU A 104 11.99 -1.05 26.83
N SER A 105 11.64 -0.01 26.05
CA SER A 105 10.58 0.94 26.39
C SER A 105 9.20 0.34 26.14
N ASP A 106 8.14 1.03 26.58
CA ASP A 106 6.80 0.76 26.03
C ASP A 106 6.78 1.05 24.51
N PRO A 107 6.03 0.27 23.72
CA PRO A 107 5.98 0.43 22.27
C PRO A 107 5.15 1.65 21.83
N SER A 108 5.62 2.32 20.77
CA SER A 108 4.85 3.36 20.07
C SER A 108 4.32 2.79 18.76
N CYS A 109 3.00 2.57 18.69
CA CYS A 109 2.36 1.83 17.60
C CYS A 109 1.48 2.71 16.70
N GLY A 110 1.36 2.31 15.45
CA GLY A 110 0.52 2.94 14.45
C GLY A 110 0.06 1.94 13.40
N GLU A 111 -1.08 2.21 12.79
CA GLU A 111 -1.67 1.31 11.82
C GLU A 111 -1.24 1.67 10.39
N TYR A 112 -0.75 0.67 9.66
CA TYR A 112 -0.58 0.72 8.23
C TYR A 112 -1.86 0.24 7.54
N THR A 113 -2.40 1.05 6.63
CA THR A 113 -3.48 0.66 5.73
C THR A 113 -2.99 0.74 4.28
N PRO A 114 -2.94 -0.38 3.55
CA PRO A 114 -2.63 -0.36 2.13
C PRO A 114 -3.69 0.44 1.37
N ALA A 115 -3.27 1.21 0.37
CA ALA A 115 -4.21 1.87 -0.53
C ALA A 115 -5.07 0.81 -1.26
N SER A 116 -6.38 1.00 -1.26
CA SER A 116 -7.29 0.11 -1.99
C SER A 116 -7.22 0.40 -3.49
N ASN A 117 -6.74 -0.56 -4.28
CA ASN A 117 -6.74 -0.47 -5.74
C ASN A 117 -8.13 -0.76 -6.36
N SER A 118 -9.21 -0.62 -5.60
CA SER A 118 -10.57 -1.02 -6.02
C SER A 118 -11.20 -0.06 -7.03
N LEU A 119 -10.78 1.21 -7.06
CA LEU A 119 -11.32 2.23 -7.97
C LEU A 119 -11.12 1.91 -9.47
N PRO A 120 -9.89 1.67 -9.97
CA PRO A 120 -9.69 1.35 -11.38
C PRO A 120 -10.30 0.00 -11.77
N LEU A 121 -10.31 -0.98 -10.86
CA LEU A 121 -10.96 -2.27 -11.09
C LEU A 121 -12.49 -2.12 -11.19
N ALA A 122 -13.12 -1.34 -10.31
CA ALA A 122 -14.55 -1.05 -10.35
C ALA A 122 -14.92 -0.28 -11.63
N ALA A 123 -14.13 0.73 -12.00
CA ALA A 123 -14.35 1.49 -13.24
C ALA A 123 -14.23 0.60 -14.50
N GLY A 124 -13.25 -0.31 -14.52
CA GLY A 124 -13.06 -1.28 -15.59
C GLY A 124 -14.23 -2.26 -15.72
N LEU A 125 -14.77 -2.76 -14.60
CA LEU A 125 -15.93 -3.65 -14.59
C LEU A 125 -17.20 -2.97 -15.13
N ILE A 126 -17.43 -1.70 -14.75
CA ILE A 126 -18.57 -0.92 -15.23
C ILE A 126 -18.45 -0.62 -16.73
N GLY A 127 -17.28 -0.15 -17.17
CA GLY A 127 -17.02 0.16 -18.58
C GLY A 127 -17.06 -1.08 -19.47
N GLY A 128 -16.43 -2.17 -19.03
CA GLY A 128 -16.42 -3.45 -19.74
C GLY A 128 -17.83 -4.07 -19.84
N GLY A 129 -18.61 -4.00 -18.77
CA GLY A 129 -20.00 -4.48 -18.76
C GLY A 129 -20.89 -3.74 -19.76
N LEU A 130 -20.84 -2.40 -19.77
CA LEU A 130 -21.60 -1.59 -20.73
C LEU A 130 -21.15 -1.86 -22.18
N GLY A 131 -19.84 -1.92 -22.41
CA GLY A 131 -19.28 -2.18 -23.74
C GLY A 131 -19.70 -3.53 -24.30
N LEU A 132 -19.63 -4.59 -23.49
CA LEU A 132 -20.05 -5.93 -23.89
C LEU A 132 -21.56 -5.98 -24.20
N LEU A 133 -22.38 -5.29 -23.39
CA LEU A 133 -23.83 -5.26 -23.59
C LEU A 133 -24.22 -4.54 -24.90
N LEU A 134 -23.55 -3.43 -25.23
CA LEU A 134 -23.73 -2.72 -26.50
C LEU A 134 -23.32 -3.57 -27.70
N LEU A 135 -22.21 -4.32 -27.60
CA LEU A 135 -21.77 -5.24 -28.65
C LEU A 135 -22.78 -6.37 -28.88
N ILE A 136 -23.32 -6.97 -27.82
CA ILE A 136 -24.35 -8.02 -27.94
C ILE A 136 -25.60 -7.46 -28.63
N LEU A 137 -26.07 -6.27 -28.24
CA LEU A 137 -27.21 -5.61 -28.89
C LEU A 137 -26.96 -5.36 -30.38
N LEU A 138 -25.78 -4.87 -30.76
CA LEU A 138 -25.40 -4.68 -32.16
C LEU A 138 -25.42 -6.01 -32.94
N VAL A 139 -24.83 -7.08 -32.40
CA VAL A 139 -24.84 -8.40 -33.02
C VAL A 139 -26.27 -8.91 -33.22
N VAL A 140 -27.13 -8.79 -32.21
CA VAL A 140 -28.55 -9.17 -32.28
C VAL A 140 -29.28 -8.38 -33.37
N LEU A 141 -29.10 -7.05 -33.42
CA LEU A 141 -29.71 -6.21 -34.45
C LEU A 141 -29.24 -6.58 -35.86
N LEU A 142 -27.94 -6.80 -36.06
CA LEU A 142 -27.39 -7.23 -37.34
C LEU A 142 -27.92 -8.62 -37.75
N CYS A 143 -28.01 -9.56 -36.82
CA CYS A 143 -28.60 -10.88 -37.05
C CYS A 143 -30.07 -10.78 -37.47
N ARG A 144 -30.87 -9.93 -36.79
CA ARG A 144 -32.28 -9.70 -37.14
C ARG A 144 -32.43 -9.11 -38.53
N ARG A 145 -31.65 -8.07 -38.87
CA ARG A 145 -31.67 -7.45 -40.21
C ARG A 145 -31.28 -8.44 -41.31
N ARG A 146 -30.24 -9.27 -41.08
CA ARG A 146 -29.85 -10.32 -42.03
C ARG A 146 -30.96 -11.37 -42.22
N ARG A 147 -31.66 -11.76 -41.16
CA ARG A 147 -32.79 -12.71 -41.26
C ARG A 147 -34.00 -12.11 -41.97
N GLN A 148 -34.31 -10.83 -41.78
CA GLN A 148 -35.37 -10.13 -42.50
C GLN A 148 -35.08 -10.07 -44.00
N LYS A 149 -33.88 -9.62 -44.40
CA LYS A 149 -33.47 -9.64 -45.82
C LYS A 149 -33.53 -11.03 -46.45
N LYS A 150 -33.14 -12.09 -45.71
CA LYS A 150 -33.27 -13.47 -46.19
C LYS A 150 -34.73 -13.91 -46.36
N ARG A 151 -35.64 -13.44 -45.51
CA ARG A 151 -37.09 -13.75 -45.61
C ARG A 151 -37.75 -12.99 -46.75
N GLU A 152 -37.36 -11.74 -46.98
CA GLU A 152 -37.80 -10.92 -48.11
C GLU A 152 -37.33 -11.55 -49.43
N ALA A 153 -36.04 -11.92 -49.54
CA ALA A 153 -35.51 -12.61 -50.72
C ALA A 153 -36.10 -14.02 -50.95
N ALA A 154 -36.51 -14.73 -49.89
CA ALA A 154 -37.18 -16.02 -50.03
C ALA A 154 -38.67 -15.91 -50.38
N HIS A 155 -39.29 -14.75 -50.18
CA HIS A 155 -40.66 -14.45 -50.60
C HIS A 155 -40.72 -14.06 -52.09
N GLU A 156 -39.63 -13.51 -52.65
CA GLU A 156 -39.52 -13.12 -54.06
C GLU A 156 -39.00 -14.21 -55.02
N ILE A 157 -38.66 -15.42 -54.55
CA ILE A 157 -38.35 -16.54 -55.44
C ILE A 157 -39.64 -17.32 -55.73
N PRO A 158 -40.19 -17.31 -56.96
CA PRO A 158 -41.30 -18.18 -57.33
C PRO A 158 -40.87 -19.64 -57.17
N ARG A 159 -41.66 -20.42 -56.44
CA ARG A 159 -41.54 -21.89 -56.44
C ARG A 159 -41.98 -22.39 -57.80
N ASP A 160 -41.05 -22.54 -58.74
CA ASP A 160 -41.28 -23.35 -59.92
C ASP A 160 -40.26 -24.47 -59.99
N CYS A 161 -40.65 -25.61 -59.41
CA CYS A 161 -40.11 -26.93 -59.72
C CYS A 161 -41.01 -27.96 -59.03
N THR A 162 -42.00 -28.49 -59.76
CA THR A 162 -42.36 -29.92 -59.82
C THR A 162 -43.64 -30.10 -60.66
N LEU A 163 -43.51 -30.64 -61.89
CA LEU A 163 -44.08 -31.93 -62.30
C LEU A 163 -43.94 -32.11 -63.84
N ARG A 164 -43.08 -33.04 -64.28
CA ARG A 164 -43.28 -33.78 -65.53
C ARG A 164 -42.55 -35.14 -65.53
N GLU A 165 -43.12 -36.09 -64.80
CA GLU A 165 -43.11 -37.53 -65.10
C GLU A 165 -44.45 -37.80 -65.83
N MET A 166 -44.66 -38.64 -66.85
CA MET A 166 -43.94 -39.72 -67.52
C MET A 166 -44.46 -39.79 -68.98
N ARG A 167 -43.60 -40.16 -69.93
CA ARG A 167 -44.04 -40.75 -71.20
C ARG A 167 -44.29 -42.24 -70.98
N LEU A 168 -45.50 -42.71 -71.26
CA LEU A 168 -45.85 -43.79 -72.19
C LEU A 168 -47.35 -44.08 -72.10
#